data_AF-A0A2V5PAV6-F1
#
_entry.id   AF-A0A2V5PAV6-F1
#
_cell.length_a   1.000
_cell.length_b   1.000
_cell.length_c   1.000
_cell.angle_alpha   90.00
_cell.angle_beta   90.00
_cell.angle_gamma   90.00
#
_symmetry.space_group_name_H-M   'P 1'
#
loop_
_entity.id
_entity.type
_entity.pdbx_description
1 polymer ?
#
loop_
_entity_poly.entity_id
_entity_poly.type
_entity_poly.pdbx_seq_one_letter_code
_entity_poly.pdbx_strand_id
1 'polypeptide(L)'
;MPKEKPVHEVRLGAIKAAVWKNDTPNGVRYNVTFVRLYRDNVEWKTTESFGRDDLLVLAKVADRAHSWIHEQRQEDREEDGKRLLNK
;
A
#
# COMPACT_ATOMS: atom_id res chain seq x y z
N MET A 1 7.60 19.63 -8.14
CA MET A 1 6.67 19.13 -7.09
C MET A 1 7.33 17.92 -6.44
N PRO A 2 7.34 17.78 -5.10
CA PRO A 2 7.86 16.58 -4.47
C PRO A 2 7.06 15.37 -4.97
N LYS A 3 7.72 14.28 -5.35
CA LYS A 3 7.02 13.00 -5.55
C LYS A 3 6.44 12.63 -4.20
N GLU A 4 5.12 12.49 -4.12
CA GLU A 4 4.46 11.94 -2.94
C GLU A 4 5.13 10.61 -2.59
N LYS A 5 5.30 10.36 -1.30
CA LYS A 5 5.82 9.09 -0.80
C LYS A 5 4.62 8.21 -0.49
N PRO A 6 4.72 6.89 -0.70
CA PRO A 6 3.68 5.99 -0.23
C PRO A 6 3.54 6.13 1.29
N VAL A 7 2.30 6.11 1.77
CA VAL A 7 1.97 6.17 3.20
C VAL A 7 2.24 4.84 3.89
N HIS A 8 2.30 3.76 3.12
CA HIS A 8 2.66 2.43 3.62
C HIS A 8 3.30 1.60 2.51
N GLU A 9 4.27 0.75 2.87
CA GLU A 9 4.86 -0.22 1.96
C GLU A 9 4.83 -1.61 2.58
N VAL A 10 4.36 -2.59 1.82
CA VAL A 10 4.41 -4.01 2.20
C VAL A 10 5.38 -4.71 1.29
N ARG A 11 6.28 -5.53 1.84
CA ARG A 11 7.23 -6.31 1.03
C ARG A 11 7.30 -7.75 1.48
N LEU A 12 7.38 -8.66 0.52
CA LEU A 12 7.71 -10.06 0.73
C LEU A 12 8.65 -10.52 -0.39
N GLY A 13 9.91 -10.78 -0.02
CA GLY A 13 10.96 -11.12 -0.97
C GLY A 13 11.17 -10.01 -2.02
N ALA A 14 11.01 -10.39 -3.30
CA ALA A 14 11.13 -9.47 -4.42
C ALA A 14 9.86 -8.65 -4.67
N ILE A 15 8.71 -8.99 -4.09
CA ILE A 15 7.45 -8.31 -4.38
C ILE A 15 7.17 -7.23 -3.33
N LYS A 16 6.83 -6.04 -3.80
CA LYS A 16 6.50 -4.88 -2.97
C LYS A 16 5.18 -4.26 -3.41
N ALA A 17 4.32 -3.93 -2.45
CA ALA A 17 3.21 -3.01 -2.61
C ALA A 17 3.57 -1.65 -2.01
N ALA A 18 3.17 -0.59 -2.68
CA ALA A 18 3.19 0.78 -2.18
C ALA A 18 1.75 1.31 -2.13
N VAL A 19 1.33 1.77 -0.95
CA VAL A 19 -0.01 2.31 -0.70
C VAL A 19 0.06 3.83 -0.70
N TRP A 20 -0.85 4.45 -1.45
CA TRP A 20 -0.89 5.89 -1.71
C TRP A 20 -2.20 6.46 -1.17
N LYS A 21 -2.10 7.41 -0.25
CA LYS A 21 -3.26 8.13 0.29
C LYS A 21 -3.61 9.28 -0.66
N ASN A 22 -4.89 9.37 -1.04
CA ASN A 22 -5.43 10.43 -1.87
C ASN A 22 -6.61 11.05 -1.13
N ASP A 23 -6.48 12.31 -0.74
CA ASP A 23 -7.59 13.05 -0.15
C ASP A 23 -8.55 13.49 -1.26
N THR A 24 -9.83 13.13 -1.14
CA THR A 24 -10.87 13.54 -2.09
C THR A 24 -11.97 14.29 -1.34
N PRO A 25 -12.80 15.10 -2.03
CA PRO A 25 -13.95 15.75 -1.40
C PRO A 25 -14.92 14.77 -0.71
N ASN A 26 -14.91 13.51 -1.13
CA ASN A 26 -15.75 12.44 -0.59
C ASN A 26 -15.01 11.55 0.43
N GLY A 27 -13.89 12.03 0.97
CA GLY A 27 -13.06 11.32 1.94
C GLY A 27 -11.78 10.71 1.34
N VAL A 28 -11.04 10.02 2.20
CA VAL A 28 -9.74 9.42 1.86
C VAL A 28 -9.92 8.19 0.97
N ARG A 29 -9.13 8.11 -0.11
CA ARG A 29 -9.00 6.91 -0.95
C ARG A 29 -7.56 6.42 -0.93
N TYR A 30 -7.40 5.10 -0.89
CA TYR A 30 -6.09 4.45 -0.99
C TYR A 30 -5.97 3.75 -2.34
N ASN A 31 -4.87 4.01 -3.04
CA ASN A 31 -4.46 3.27 -4.23
C ASN A 31 -3.25 2.41 -3.89
N VAL A 32 -3.08 1.28 -4.56
CA VAL A 32 -1.93 0.39 -4.35
C VAL A 32 -1.24 0.13 -5.68
N THR A 33 0.08 0.30 -5.72
CA THR A 33 0.92 -0.14 -6.84
C THR A 33 1.78 -1.32 -6.41
N PHE A 34 2.03 -2.25 -7.33
CA PHE A 34 2.82 -3.44 -7.07
C PHE A 34 4.02 -3.49 -8.01
N VAL A 35 5.17 -3.85 -7.47
CA VAL A 35 6.39 -4.04 -8.25
C VAL A 35 7.14 -5.29 -7.81
N ARG A 36 7.85 -5.89 -8.75
CA ARG A 36 8.89 -6.88 -8.50
C ARG A 36 10.26 -6.21 -8.58
N LEU A 37 11.04 -6.33 -7.52
CA LEU A 37 12.44 -5.92 -7.49
C LEU A 37 13.32 -7.00 -8.10
N TYR A 38 14.27 -6.58 -8.93
CA TYR A 38 15.30 -7.44 -9.48
C TYR A 38 16.63 -6.69 -9.57
N ARG A 39 17.73 -7.42 -9.70
CA ARG A 39 19.04 -6.82 -9.95
C ARG A 39 19.34 -6.87 -11.44
N ASP A 40 19.74 -5.74 -11.99
CA ASP A 40 20.34 -5.61 -13.30
C ASP A 40 21.80 -5.20 -13.10
N ASN A 41 22.71 -6.17 -13.23
CA ASN A 41 24.10 -6.06 -12.82
C ASN A 41 24.22 -5.63 -11.34
N VAL A 42 24.60 -4.39 -11.09
CA VAL A 42 24.79 -3.81 -9.75
C VAL A 42 23.58 -2.99 -9.30
N GLU A 43 22.72 -2.60 -10.25
CA GLU A 43 21.59 -1.71 -9.98
C GLU A 43 20.33 -2.50 -9.62
N TRP A 44 19.63 -2.05 -8.58
CA TRP A 44 18.30 -2.54 -8.28
C TRP A 44 17.27 -1.85 -9.17
N LYS A 45 16.47 -2.65 -9.88
CA LYS A 45 15.39 -2.17 -10.74
C LYS A 45 14.06 -2.78 -10.33
N THR A 46 12.98 -2.20 -10.86
CA THR A 46 11.61 -2.67 -10.63
C THR A 46 10.93 -2.98 -11.95
N THR A 47 10.03 -3.96 -11.94
CA THR A 47 9.13 -4.27 -13.06
C THR A 47 7.72 -4.53 -12.55
N GLU A 48 6.72 -4.35 -13.42
CA GLU A 48 5.32 -4.70 -13.19
C GLU A 48 4.95 -6.04 -13.86
N SER A 49 5.95 -6.75 -14.40
CA SER A 49 5.81 -8.12 -14.89
C SER A 49 6.08 -9.13 -13.78
N PHE A 50 5.17 -10.09 -13.63
CA PHE A 50 5.23 -11.13 -12.60
C PHE A 50 5.27 -12.51 -13.25
N GLY A 51 6.24 -13.33 -12.85
CA GLY A 51 6.31 -14.74 -13.25
C GLY A 51 5.40 -15.62 -12.41
N ARG A 52 5.27 -16.90 -12.81
CA ARG A 52 4.45 -17.91 -12.11
C ARG A 52 4.72 -17.93 -10.60
N ASP A 53 5.99 -17.91 -10.21
CA ASP A 53 6.40 -18.05 -8.81
C ASP A 53 6.22 -16.75 -8.00
N ASP A 54 5.98 -15.62 -8.67
CA ASP A 54 5.68 -14.35 -8.01
C ASP A 54 4.19 -14.23 -7.63
N LEU A 55 3.28 -15.00 -8.27
CA LEU A 55 1.83 -14.79 -8.18
C LEU A 55 1.28 -14.97 -6.75
N LEU A 56 1.68 -16.04 -6.05
CA LEU A 56 1.21 -16.27 -4.68
C LEU A 56 1.85 -15.30 -3.68
N VAL A 57 3.07 -14.85 -3.95
CA VAL A 57 3.73 -13.81 -3.15
C VAL A 57 3.02 -12.47 -3.35
N LEU A 58 2.68 -12.12 -4.59
CA LEU A 58 1.87 -10.95 -4.93
C LEU A 58 0.51 -10.98 -4.24
N ALA A 59 -0.20 -12.11 -4.29
CA ALA A 59 -1.47 -12.27 -3.59
C ALA A 59 -1.35 -12.00 -2.09
N LYS A 60 -0.30 -12.54 -1.44
CA LYS A 60 -0.06 -12.32 -0.01
C LYS A 60 0.34 -10.88 0.33
N VAL A 61 1.06 -10.21 -0.56
CA VAL A 61 1.40 -8.79 -0.42
C VAL A 61 0.14 -7.93 -0.60
N ALA A 62 -0.72 -8.26 -1.55
CA ALA A 62 -2.00 -7.60 -1.76
C ALA A 62 -2.95 -7.75 -0.56
N ASP A 63 -3.04 -8.96 0.00
CA ASP A 63 -3.83 -9.26 1.20
C ASP A 63 -3.39 -8.41 2.43
N ARG A 64 -2.07 -8.28 2.62
CA ARG A 64 -1.52 -7.43 3.69
C ARG A 64 -1.79 -5.94 3.46
N ALA A 65 -1.63 -5.47 2.23
CA ALA A 65 -1.95 -4.07 1.89
C ALA A 65 -3.43 -3.78 2.09
N HIS A 66 -4.30 -4.72 1.70
CA HIS A 66 -5.74 -4.66 1.95
C HIS A 66 -6.04 -4.58 3.45
N SER A 67 -5.47 -5.47 4.26
CA SER A 67 -5.68 -5.50 5.71
C SER A 67 -5.30 -4.16 6.34
N TRP A 68 -4.12 -3.63 6.01
CA TRP A 68 -3.67 -2.33 6.50
C TRP A 68 -4.64 -1.19 6.12
N ILE A 69 -5.11 -1.14 4.85
CA ILE A 69 -6.09 -0.11 4.41
C ILE A 69 -7.39 -0.19 5.24
N HIS A 70 -7.84 -1.40 5.57
CA HIS A 70 -9.04 -1.58 6.37
C HIS A 70 -8.86 -1.17 7.82
N GLU A 71 -7.69 -1.44 8.40
CA GLU A 71 -7.31 -0.97 9.75
C GLU A 71 -7.33 0.56 9.81
N GLN A 72 -6.73 1.26 8.85
CA GLN A 72 -6.72 2.72 8.80
C GLN A 72 -8.14 3.32 8.75
N ARG A 73 -9.06 2.69 7.98
CA ARG A 73 -10.46 3.14 7.93
C ARG A 73 -11.23 2.91 9.23
N GLN A 74 -10.84 1.93 10.02
CA GLN A 74 -11.44 1.70 11.35
C GLN A 74 -10.94 2.75 12.33
N GLU A 75 -9.63 3.01 12.35
CA GLU A 75 -9.00 4.05 13.18
C GLU A 75 -9.63 5.43 12.93
N ASP A 76 -9.76 5.85 11.65
CA ASP A 76 -10.40 7.12 11.27
C ASP A 76 -11.83 7.23 11.84
N ARG A 77 -12.63 6.16 11.74
CA ARG A 77 -14.02 6.14 12.24
C ARG A 77 -14.09 6.19 13.76
N GLU A 78 -13.19 5.49 14.44
CA GLU A 78 -13.13 5.51 15.91
C GLU A 78 -12.69 6.87 16.44
N GLU A 79 -11.72 7.51 15.78
CA GLU A 79 -11.27 8.85 16.13
C GLU A 79 -12.39 9.88 15.95
N ASP A 80 -13.12 9.82 14.83
CA ASP A 80 -14.29 10.65 14.59
C ASP A 80 -15.37 10.43 15.66
N GLY A 81 -15.66 9.18 16.02
CA GLY A 81 -16.61 8.85 17.09
C GLY A 81 -16.20 9.44 18.44
N LYS A 82 -14.95 9.26 18.85
CA LYS A 82 -14.40 9.82 20.12
C LYS A 82 -14.46 11.35 20.12
N ARG A 83 -14.20 11.99 18.98
CA ARG A 83 -14.26 13.45 18.85
C ARG A 83 -15.68 14.00 19.00
N LEU A 84 -16.69 13.25 18.58
CA LEU A 84 -18.10 13.63 18.74
C LEU A 84 -18.61 13.42 20.17
N LEU A 85 -18.10 12.40 20.88
CA LEU A 85 -18.45 12.11 22.29
C LEU A 85 -17.84 13.10 23.30
N ASN A 86 -16.73 13.75 22.96
CA ASN A 86 -16.01 14.68 23.83
C ASN A 86 -16.38 16.16 23.62
N LYS A 87 -17.50 16.44 22.93
CA LYS A 87 -18.08 17.78 22.77
C LYS A 87 -19.34 17.92 23.62
#